data_AF-A0A367IS14-F1
#
_entry.id   AF-A0A367IS14-F1
#
_cell.length_a   1.000
_cell.length_b   1.000
_cell.length_c   1.000
_cell.angle_alpha   90.00
_cell.angle_beta   90.00
_cell.angle_gamma   90.00
#
_symmetry.space_group_name_H-M   'P 1'
#
loop_
_entity.id
_entity.type
_entity.pdbx_description
1 polymer ?
#
loop_
_entity_poly.entity_id
_entity_poly.type
_entity_poly.pdbx_seq_one_letter_code
_entity_poly.pdbx_strand_id
1 'polypeptide(L)'
;MTDTLKDIPEFFENELGESITARTDALGTFRELGPPDLCHIIKTHAKVGMKELGSYHYVSGVDASSSATLAAYLNSLTYLLDDTQSWFSKSNAWRIRSGIYCCFNAFSRVDVRVEVKIPGGVESYYVDVRGERHEATAAIWQETYLSAVLRAILYSDDSYYRLAGYRKIDPITNLAGEQRFLEAVEQLFWRGWQLGSNPEIQTATTVHNHLTSGVMKYFGDSFRYGPAIELYEKLRKKDPEVGALLAQSFIGQNQEMKAVKVLNDDLKRMPMSYSLLHVQIDFLRSKGEYEMALKLAKFAVNTTPSEFLTWSKLTEVYIDIGDYKNVIHD
;
A
#
# COMPACT_ATOMS: atom_id res chain seq x y z
N MET A 1 -18.88 -11.13 27.72
CA MET A 1 -17.47 -10.80 27.96
C MET A 1 -17.37 -9.29 27.90
N THR A 2 -16.94 -8.64 28.99
CA THR A 2 -16.90 -7.17 29.12
C THR A 2 -15.47 -6.63 28.93
N ASP A 3 -14.53 -7.50 28.62
CA ASP A 3 -13.11 -7.25 28.41
C ASP A 3 -12.74 -7.17 26.93
N THR A 4 -13.70 -7.34 26.02
CA THR A 4 -13.53 -7.30 24.56
C THR A 4 -13.99 -5.96 23.98
N LEU A 5 -13.29 -5.48 22.97
CA LEU A 5 -13.72 -4.36 22.13
C LEU A 5 -14.91 -4.78 21.28
N LYS A 6 -15.92 -3.92 21.21
CA LYS A 6 -17.05 -4.10 20.31
C LYS A 6 -16.61 -3.97 18.85
N ASP A 7 -17.08 -4.91 18.01
CA ASP A 7 -16.88 -4.95 16.55
C ASP A 7 -15.41 -4.96 16.09
N ILE A 8 -14.48 -5.29 16.99
CA ILE A 8 -13.06 -5.46 16.66
C ILE A 8 -12.66 -6.88 17.07
N PRO A 9 -12.17 -7.71 16.14
CA PRO A 9 -11.60 -9.00 16.49
C PRO A 9 -10.26 -8.77 17.21
N GLU A 10 -10.07 -9.40 18.37
CA GLU A 10 -8.88 -9.24 19.20
C GLU A 10 -8.23 -10.58 19.53
N PHE A 11 -6.90 -10.59 19.59
CA PHE A 11 -6.11 -11.66 20.20
C PHE A 11 -5.72 -11.24 21.61
N PHE A 12 -5.84 -12.16 22.57
CA PHE A 12 -5.37 -11.94 23.94
C PHE A 12 -3.98 -12.53 24.11
N GLU A 13 -3.09 -11.76 24.71
CA GLU A 13 -1.72 -12.17 24.95
C GLU A 13 -1.60 -13.10 26.17
N ASN A 14 -0.69 -14.07 26.11
CA ASN A 14 -0.31 -14.85 27.29
C ASN A 14 0.61 -14.05 28.20
N GLU A 15 1.58 -13.36 27.60
CA GLU A 15 2.51 -12.44 28.24
C GLU A 15 2.35 -11.03 27.69
N LEU A 16 2.28 -10.03 28.58
CA LEU A 16 2.07 -8.65 28.18
C LEU A 16 3.22 -8.16 27.28
N GLY A 17 2.86 -7.70 26.08
CA GLY A 17 3.81 -7.19 25.09
C GLY A 17 4.49 -8.25 24.23
N GLU A 18 4.05 -9.52 24.29
CA GLU A 18 4.57 -10.59 23.41
C GLU A 18 4.37 -10.24 21.92
N SER A 19 3.27 -9.59 21.55
CA SER A 19 2.97 -9.20 20.17
C SER A 19 3.94 -8.11 19.65
N ILE A 20 4.30 -7.15 20.50
CA ILE A 20 5.26 -6.08 20.18
C ILE A 20 6.67 -6.63 20.07
N THR A 21 7.03 -7.57 20.95
CA THR A 21 8.32 -8.27 20.92
C THR A 21 8.45 -9.09 19.64
N ALA A 22 7.46 -9.94 19.35
CA ALA A 22 7.42 -10.75 18.13
C ALA A 22 7.48 -9.88 16.85
N ARG A 23 6.80 -8.73 16.82
CA ARG A 23 6.89 -7.77 15.71
C ARG A 23 8.29 -7.21 15.54
N THR A 24 8.99 -6.91 16.63
CA THR A 24 10.37 -6.40 16.62
C THR A 24 11.32 -7.47 16.10
N ASP A 25 11.19 -8.71 16.57
CA ASP A 25 12.01 -9.84 16.13
C ASP A 25 11.82 -10.15 14.63
N ALA A 26 10.59 -9.98 14.13
CA ALA A 26 10.26 -10.19 12.73
C ALA A 26 10.64 -9.01 11.80
N LEU A 27 11.07 -7.87 12.35
CA LEU A 27 11.26 -6.62 11.58
C LEU A 27 12.24 -6.79 10.40
N GLY A 28 13.34 -7.52 10.60
CA GLY A 28 14.32 -7.82 9.56
C GLY A 28 13.81 -8.72 8.43
N THR A 29 12.70 -9.42 8.65
CA THR A 29 12.09 -10.33 7.66
C THR A 29 11.05 -9.66 6.78
N PHE A 30 10.54 -8.48 7.15
CA PHE A 30 9.54 -7.79 6.35
C PHE A 30 10.09 -7.42 4.97
N ARG A 31 9.25 -7.55 3.95
CA ARG A 31 9.55 -7.31 2.54
C ARG A 31 8.46 -6.45 1.93
N GLU A 32 8.77 -5.84 0.80
CA GLU A 32 7.83 -4.99 0.04
C GLU A 32 7.17 -3.94 0.94
N LEU A 33 5.83 -3.82 0.89
CA LEU A 33 5.09 -2.88 1.71
C LEU A 33 4.99 -3.30 3.19
N GLY A 34 5.40 -4.52 3.53
CA GLY A 34 5.42 -5.05 4.90
C GLY A 34 4.05 -5.47 5.44
N PRO A 35 3.98 -5.81 6.74
CA PRO A 35 2.77 -6.35 7.35
C PRO A 35 1.70 -5.26 7.56
N PRO A 36 0.44 -5.64 7.83
CA PRO A 36 -0.53 -4.71 8.39
C PRO A 36 -0.03 -4.03 9.65
N ASP A 37 -0.66 -2.91 9.97
CA ASP A 37 -0.38 -2.21 11.20
C ASP A 37 -0.88 -3.04 12.38
N LEU A 38 -0.17 -2.94 13.51
CA LEU A 38 -0.50 -3.66 14.73
C LEU A 38 -0.93 -2.67 15.79
N CYS A 39 -2.09 -2.91 16.40
CA CYS A 39 -2.59 -2.11 17.51
C CYS A 39 -2.60 -2.99 18.76
N HIS A 40 -1.75 -2.67 19.73
CA HIS A 40 -1.68 -3.34 21.03
C HIS A 40 -2.30 -2.45 22.10
N ILE A 41 -3.06 -3.03 23.02
CA ILE A 41 -3.65 -2.32 24.15
C ILE A 41 -3.50 -3.12 25.45
N ILE A 42 -3.34 -2.41 26.55
CA ILE A 42 -3.34 -2.96 27.91
C ILE A 42 -4.60 -2.49 28.62
N LYS A 43 -5.38 -3.45 29.11
CA LYS A 43 -6.63 -3.25 29.84
C LYS A 43 -6.39 -3.52 31.33
N THR A 44 -6.94 -2.65 32.17
CA THR A 44 -6.94 -2.81 33.63
C THR A 44 -8.36 -2.89 34.16
N HIS A 45 -8.53 -3.60 35.27
CA HIS A 45 -9.82 -3.75 35.92
C HIS A 45 -9.90 -2.87 37.17
N ALA A 46 -11.07 -2.29 37.45
CA ALA A 46 -11.28 -1.39 38.59
C ALA A 46 -11.05 -2.04 39.97
N LYS A 47 -11.21 -3.37 40.05
CA LYS A 47 -10.91 -4.16 41.25
C LYS A 47 -9.39 -4.36 41.38
N VAL A 48 -8.83 -3.87 42.49
CA VAL A 48 -7.42 -4.06 42.87
C VAL A 48 -7.07 -5.55 42.96
N GLY A 49 -5.89 -5.92 42.45
CA GLY A 49 -5.37 -7.29 42.47
C GLY A 49 -5.79 -8.16 41.28
N MET A 50 -6.61 -7.64 40.36
CA MET A 50 -6.83 -8.27 39.06
C MET A 50 -5.62 -8.03 38.15
N LYS A 51 -5.17 -9.09 37.46
CA LYS A 51 -4.07 -9.02 36.50
C LYS A 51 -4.47 -8.14 35.31
N GLU A 52 -3.52 -7.37 34.79
CA GLU A 52 -3.72 -6.63 33.53
C GLU A 52 -3.87 -7.61 32.36
N LEU A 53 -4.65 -7.22 31.35
CA LEU A 53 -4.85 -7.99 30.12
C LEU A 53 -4.23 -7.24 28.94
N GLY A 54 -3.40 -7.93 28.16
CA GLY A 54 -2.91 -7.46 26.88
C GLY A 54 -3.78 -8.03 25.77
N SER A 55 -4.19 -7.18 24.83
CA SER A 55 -4.79 -7.65 23.58
C SER A 55 -4.29 -6.84 22.40
N TYR A 56 -4.36 -7.42 21.21
CA TYR A 56 -3.98 -6.75 19.99
C TYR A 56 -4.86 -7.15 18.81
N HIS A 57 -4.87 -6.31 17.79
CA HIS A 57 -5.49 -6.58 16.50
C HIS A 57 -4.67 -5.99 15.36
N TYR A 58 -4.87 -6.51 14.16
CA TYR A 58 -4.28 -5.97 12.95
C TYR A 58 -5.23 -4.97 12.31
N VAL A 59 -4.68 -3.91 11.74
CA VAL A 59 -5.49 -2.87 11.10
C VAL A 59 -4.79 -2.30 9.86
N SER A 60 -5.59 -1.85 8.88
CA SER A 60 -5.12 -1.07 7.74
C SER A 60 -6.02 0.14 7.52
N GLY A 61 -5.45 1.20 6.95
CA GLY A 61 -6.18 2.38 6.51
C GLY A 61 -6.45 3.42 7.61
N VAL A 62 -5.84 3.27 8.79
CA VAL A 62 -5.77 4.39 9.74
C VAL A 62 -4.80 5.44 9.18
N ASP A 63 -5.13 6.72 9.36
CA ASP A 63 -4.28 7.83 8.92
C ASP A 63 -2.97 7.86 9.74
N ALA A 64 -1.88 7.34 9.15
CA ALA A 64 -0.54 7.32 9.73
C ALA A 64 0.31 8.55 9.36
N SER A 65 -0.32 9.71 9.09
CA SER A 65 0.39 10.96 8.81
C SER A 65 0.98 11.67 10.03
N SER A 66 0.56 11.30 11.25
CA SER A 66 1.07 11.91 12.47
C SER A 66 0.88 11.03 13.70
N SER A 67 1.60 11.36 14.78
CA SER A 67 1.36 10.74 16.09
C SER A 67 -0.04 11.05 16.64
N ALA A 68 -0.58 12.24 16.35
CA ALA A 68 -1.89 12.67 16.83
C ALA A 68 -3.03 11.83 16.25
N THR A 69 -2.99 11.51 14.95
CA THR A 69 -4.02 10.69 14.29
C THR A 69 -4.00 9.25 14.78
N LEU A 70 -2.81 8.66 14.98
CA LEU A 70 -2.68 7.32 15.55
C LEU A 70 -3.07 7.28 17.04
N ALA A 71 -2.73 8.31 17.81
CA ALA A 71 -3.18 8.42 19.20
C ALA A 71 -4.70 8.60 19.30
N ALA A 72 -5.32 9.35 18.38
CA ALA A 72 -6.76 9.47 18.29
C ALA A 72 -7.44 8.13 17.98
N TYR A 73 -6.84 7.31 17.10
CA TYR A 73 -7.31 5.94 16.87
C TYR A 73 -7.26 5.10 18.15
N LEU A 74 -6.14 5.09 18.87
CA LEU A 74 -6.01 4.36 20.15
C LEU A 74 -7.03 4.83 21.19
N ASN A 75 -7.22 6.14 21.34
CA ASN A 75 -8.23 6.72 22.23
C ASN A 75 -9.65 6.34 21.80
N SER A 76 -9.93 6.20 20.50
CA SER A 76 -11.26 5.79 20.03
C SER A 76 -11.67 4.39 20.52
N LEU A 77 -10.69 3.52 20.82
CA LEU A 77 -10.94 2.17 21.32
C LEU A 77 -11.56 2.18 22.71
N THR A 78 -11.38 3.23 23.51
CA THR A 78 -11.99 3.32 24.84
C THR A 78 -13.51 3.29 24.74
N TYR A 79 -14.07 3.98 23.75
CA TYR A 79 -15.51 4.00 23.52
C TYR A 79 -16.05 2.65 23.06
N LEU A 80 -15.22 1.83 22.40
CA LEU A 80 -15.61 0.49 21.96
C LEU A 80 -15.53 -0.55 23.09
N LEU A 81 -14.79 -0.25 24.16
CA LEU A 81 -14.83 -1.03 25.39
C LEU A 81 -16.03 -0.64 26.26
N ASP A 82 -16.40 0.64 26.27
CA ASP A 82 -17.46 1.19 27.14
C ASP A 82 -18.88 1.05 26.58
N ASP A 83 -19.07 0.65 25.30
CA ASP A 83 -20.38 0.56 24.65
C ASP A 83 -21.22 -0.66 25.11
N THR A 84 -21.50 -0.71 26.41
CA THR A 84 -22.64 -1.45 26.96
C THR A 84 -23.86 -0.53 26.99
N GLN A 85 -24.55 -0.40 25.85
CA GLN A 85 -25.97 -0.04 25.85
C GLN A 85 -26.76 -1.13 26.59
N SER A 86 -26.93 -0.98 27.89
CA SER A 86 -28.04 -1.62 28.56
C SER A 86 -28.46 -0.79 29.75
N TRP A 87 -29.68 -0.27 29.68
CA TRP A 87 -30.43 0.34 30.78
C TRP A 87 -30.41 -0.51 32.08
N PHE A 88 -30.04 -1.80 31.98
CA PHE A 88 -29.93 -2.75 33.09
C PHE A 88 -28.52 -3.34 33.33
N SER A 89 -27.46 -2.89 32.64
CA SER A 89 -26.09 -3.45 32.81
C SER A 89 -25.24 -2.62 33.76
N LYS A 90 -24.47 -3.31 34.61
CA LYS A 90 -23.39 -2.71 35.40
C LYS A 90 -22.36 -2.08 34.45
N SER A 91 -21.86 -0.90 34.81
CA SER A 91 -20.75 -0.21 34.12
C SER A 91 -19.58 -1.18 33.89
N ASN A 92 -18.96 -1.11 32.70
CA ASN A 92 -17.79 -1.91 32.40
C ASN A 92 -16.66 -1.61 33.40
N ALA A 93 -16.20 -2.65 34.10
CA ALA A 93 -15.15 -2.53 35.09
C ALA A 93 -13.75 -2.55 34.47
N TRP A 94 -13.63 -2.88 33.18
CA TRP A 94 -12.39 -2.81 32.41
C TRP A 94 -12.21 -1.45 31.75
N ARG A 95 -10.97 -0.96 31.72
CA ARG A 95 -10.58 0.28 31.03
C ARG A 95 -9.27 0.07 30.31
N ILE A 96 -9.08 0.78 29.19
CA ILE A 96 -7.79 0.80 28.50
C ILE A 96 -6.86 1.75 29.26
N ARG A 97 -5.71 1.24 29.71
CA ARG A 97 -4.67 2.00 30.42
C ARG A 97 -3.66 2.60 29.45
N SER A 98 -3.26 1.83 28.45
CA SER A 98 -2.27 2.23 27.46
C SER A 98 -2.43 1.45 26.16
N GLY A 99 -1.79 1.93 25.10
CA GLY A 99 -1.71 1.19 23.85
C GLY A 99 -0.53 1.65 22.98
N ILE A 100 -0.13 0.79 22.05
CA ILE A 100 0.94 1.01 21.09
C ILE A 100 0.39 0.74 19.70
N TYR A 101 0.46 1.73 18.82
CA TYR A 101 0.18 1.57 17.40
C TYR A 101 1.50 1.41 16.65
N CYS A 102 1.67 0.34 15.87
CA CYS A 102 2.86 0.07 15.07
C CYS A 102 2.54 0.12 13.57
N CYS A 103 3.23 0.98 12.83
CA CYS A 103 3.09 1.16 11.40
C CYS A 103 4.44 0.97 10.71
N PHE A 104 4.54 0.00 9.80
CA PHE A 104 5.78 -0.24 9.09
C PHE A 104 6.00 0.82 8.00
N ASN A 105 7.20 1.39 7.94
CA ASN A 105 7.67 2.24 6.86
C ASN A 105 8.49 1.40 5.88
N ALA A 106 7.97 1.20 4.67
CA ALA A 106 8.60 0.35 3.67
C ALA A 106 9.79 1.01 2.95
N PHE A 107 9.85 2.35 2.91
CA PHE A 107 10.97 3.08 2.30
C PHE A 107 12.24 2.96 3.16
N SER A 108 12.14 3.32 4.45
CA SER A 108 13.26 3.27 5.39
C SER A 108 13.43 1.93 6.09
N ARG A 109 12.46 1.01 5.94
CA ARG A 109 12.43 -0.32 6.57
C ARG A 109 12.53 -0.26 8.11
N VAL A 110 11.74 0.64 8.69
CA VAL A 110 11.64 0.86 10.15
C VAL A 110 10.18 0.74 10.59
N ASP A 111 9.95 0.50 11.88
CA ASP A 111 8.61 0.37 12.45
C ASP A 111 8.28 1.60 13.30
N VAL A 112 7.44 2.50 12.79
CA VAL A 112 6.99 3.69 13.53
C VAL A 112 5.99 3.28 14.59
N ARG A 113 6.21 3.74 15.83
CA ARG A 113 5.38 3.41 16.99
C ARG A 113 4.86 4.66 17.66
N VAL A 114 3.58 4.62 18.04
CA VAL A 114 2.93 5.63 18.86
C VAL A 114 2.42 4.95 20.12
N GLU A 115 3.01 5.31 21.25
CA GLU A 115 2.63 4.82 22.57
C GLU A 115 1.77 5.87 23.27
N VAL A 116 0.59 5.44 23.73
CA VAL A 116 -0.37 6.29 24.44
C VAL A 116 -0.59 5.73 25.84
N LYS A 117 -0.58 6.62 26.83
CA LYS A 117 -1.09 6.38 28.18
C LYS A 117 -2.41 7.14 28.31
N ILE A 118 -3.43 6.51 28.86
CA ILE A 118 -4.78 7.09 28.97
C ILE A 118 -5.05 7.42 30.45
N PRO A 119 -5.43 8.66 30.81
CA PRO A 119 -5.88 9.76 29.93
C PRO A 119 -4.77 10.74 29.47
N GLY A 120 -3.48 10.43 29.58
CA GLY A 120 -2.44 11.35 29.11
C GLY A 120 -1.06 10.73 28.91
N GLY A 121 -0.33 11.28 27.94
CA GLY A 121 1.00 10.84 27.53
C GLY A 121 0.95 10.23 26.13
N VAL A 122 1.65 10.86 25.17
CA VAL A 122 1.84 10.33 23.82
C VAL A 122 3.33 10.42 23.52
N GLU A 123 3.94 9.30 23.18
CA GLU A 123 5.32 9.21 22.72
C GLU A 123 5.33 8.60 21.32
N SER A 124 6.16 9.15 20.44
CA SER A 124 6.32 8.61 19.09
C SER A 124 7.78 8.48 18.72
N TYR A 125 8.12 7.32 18.17
CA TYR A 125 9.47 6.95 17.78
C TYR A 125 9.39 5.96 16.62
N TYR A 126 10.52 5.61 16.02
CA TYR A 126 10.62 4.41 15.19
C TYR A 126 11.61 3.43 15.79
N VAL A 127 11.41 2.16 15.47
CA VAL A 127 12.29 1.06 15.83
C VAL A 127 12.98 0.57 14.56
N ASP A 128 14.31 0.50 14.60
CA ASP A 128 15.09 -0.07 13.51
C ASP A 128 15.23 -1.60 13.63
N VAL A 129 15.86 -2.23 12.64
CA VAL A 129 16.08 -3.70 12.61
C VAL A 129 16.91 -4.24 13.78
N ARG A 130 17.57 -3.39 14.57
CA ARG A 130 18.34 -3.75 15.77
C ARG A 130 17.49 -3.65 17.04
N GLY A 131 16.26 -3.14 16.94
CA GLY A 131 15.40 -2.86 18.08
C GLY A 131 15.68 -1.51 18.74
N GLU A 132 16.51 -0.65 18.14
CA GLU A 132 16.87 0.65 18.71
C GLU A 132 15.77 1.69 18.43
N ARG A 133 15.49 2.54 19.42
CA ARG A 133 14.49 3.61 19.32
C ARG A 133 15.12 4.91 18.81
N HIS A 134 14.45 5.54 17.86
CA HIS A 134 14.89 6.78 17.24
C HIS A 134 13.72 7.77 17.07
N GLU A 135 14.04 9.05 16.93
CA GLU A 135 13.03 10.11 16.71
C GLU A 135 12.34 9.98 15.34
N ALA A 136 11.01 9.97 15.32
CA ALA A 136 10.23 9.95 14.09
C ALA A 136 10.15 11.35 13.46
N THR A 137 11.09 11.65 12.55
CA THR A 137 11.14 12.91 11.80
C THR A 137 9.96 13.07 10.83
N ALA A 138 9.73 14.29 10.32
CA ALA A 138 8.69 14.56 9.34
C ALA A 138 8.81 13.70 8.06
N ALA A 139 10.04 13.43 7.62
CA ALA A 139 10.29 12.55 6.46
C ALA A 139 9.88 11.10 6.75
N ILE A 140 10.19 10.58 7.94
CA ILE A 140 9.77 9.25 8.37
C ILE A 140 8.23 9.17 8.42
N TRP A 141 7.55 10.17 8.95
CA TRP A 141 6.09 10.21 8.97
C TRP A 141 5.48 10.21 7.58
N GLN A 142 6.05 10.97 6.64
CA GLN A 142 5.56 11.00 5.27
C GLN A 142 5.71 9.65 4.56
N GLU A 143 6.87 9.01 4.70
CA GLU A 143 7.11 7.66 4.17
C GLU A 143 6.18 6.62 4.81
N THR A 144 5.95 6.73 6.11
CA THR A 144 5.07 5.85 6.88
C THR A 144 3.62 5.98 6.44
N TYR A 145 3.14 7.22 6.28
CA TYR A 145 1.82 7.52 5.74
C TYR A 145 1.62 6.87 4.37
N LEU A 146 2.53 7.12 3.42
CA LEU A 146 2.38 6.57 2.09
C LEU A 146 2.49 5.04 2.09
N SER A 147 3.37 4.45 2.91
CA SER A 147 3.45 2.99 3.08
C SER A 147 2.13 2.39 3.58
N ALA A 148 1.50 3.02 4.58
CA ALA A 148 0.23 2.57 5.14
C ALA A 148 -0.93 2.67 4.14
N VAL A 149 -1.01 3.78 3.40
CA VAL A 149 -2.04 3.99 2.37
C VAL A 149 -1.87 2.98 1.23
N LEU A 150 -0.64 2.78 0.74
CA LEU A 150 -0.36 1.81 -0.32
C LEU A 150 -0.66 0.37 0.12
N ARG A 151 -0.29 -0.02 1.36
CA ARG A 151 -0.69 -1.32 1.93
C ARG A 151 -2.21 -1.48 1.95
N ALA A 152 -2.92 -0.46 2.41
CA ALA A 152 -4.38 -0.49 2.48
C ALA A 152 -5.03 -0.57 1.09
N ILE A 153 -4.48 0.09 0.07
CA ILE A 153 -4.98 0.01 -1.31
C ILE A 153 -4.67 -1.35 -1.92
N LEU A 154 -3.43 -1.84 -1.84
CA LEU A 154 -2.99 -3.00 -2.59
C LEU A 154 -3.33 -4.33 -1.91
N TYR A 155 -3.19 -4.44 -0.59
CA TYR A 155 -3.34 -5.72 0.13
C TYR A 155 -4.73 -5.94 0.73
N SER A 156 -5.62 -4.94 0.71
CA SER A 156 -6.97 -5.08 1.27
C SER A 156 -7.83 -6.11 0.53
N ASP A 157 -7.67 -6.28 -0.78
CA ASP A 157 -8.44 -7.24 -1.57
C ASP A 157 -7.73 -8.57 -1.79
N ASP A 158 -6.49 -8.69 -1.33
CA ASP A 158 -5.71 -9.90 -1.54
C ASP A 158 -6.27 -11.05 -0.69
N SER A 159 -6.68 -12.12 -1.37
CA SER A 159 -7.19 -13.35 -0.76
C SER A 159 -6.20 -14.03 0.19
N TYR A 160 -4.90 -13.82 -0.02
CA TYR A 160 -3.83 -14.31 0.86
C TYR A 160 -3.67 -13.47 2.14
N TYR A 161 -4.20 -12.24 2.17
CA TYR A 161 -4.19 -11.34 3.34
C TYR A 161 -5.49 -11.40 4.16
N ARG A 162 -6.16 -12.56 4.18
CA ARG A 162 -7.28 -12.84 5.10
C ARG A 162 -6.76 -13.24 6.49
N LEU A 163 -6.11 -12.29 7.14
CA LEU A 163 -5.61 -12.47 8.50
C LEU A 163 -6.79 -12.48 9.47
N ALA A 164 -6.81 -13.45 10.40
CA ALA A 164 -7.71 -13.38 11.55
C ALA A 164 -7.37 -12.10 12.35
N GLY A 165 -8.37 -11.44 12.93
CA GLY A 165 -8.11 -10.22 13.69
C GLY A 165 -7.83 -8.96 12.84
N TYR A 166 -8.12 -8.98 11.53
CA TYR A 166 -7.78 -7.88 10.63
C TYR A 166 -8.95 -6.92 10.38
N ARG A 167 -8.81 -5.68 10.85
CA ARG A 167 -9.75 -4.58 10.63
C ARG A 167 -9.31 -3.74 9.42
N LYS A 168 -10.21 -3.59 8.45
CA LYS A 168 -9.97 -2.75 7.26
C LYS A 168 -10.75 -1.46 7.37
N ILE A 169 -10.07 -0.34 7.17
CA ILE A 169 -10.65 1.01 7.12
C ILE A 169 -10.28 1.61 5.76
N ASP A 170 -11.15 2.44 5.21
CA ASP A 170 -10.83 3.21 4.00
C ASP A 170 -9.74 4.26 4.32
N PRO A 171 -8.54 4.17 3.71
CA PRO A 171 -7.46 5.12 3.96
C PRO A 171 -7.74 6.54 3.43
N ILE A 172 -8.66 6.71 2.47
CA ILE A 172 -8.91 7.98 1.80
C ILE A 172 -10.42 8.25 1.77
N THR A 173 -10.90 8.92 2.83
CA THR A 173 -12.34 9.10 3.07
C THR A 173 -12.94 10.38 2.47
N ASN A 174 -12.11 11.28 1.91
CA ASN A 174 -12.57 12.55 1.35
C ASN A 174 -11.53 13.16 0.38
N LEU A 175 -11.92 14.22 -0.33
CA LEU A 175 -11.09 14.90 -1.33
C LEU A 175 -9.81 15.52 -0.75
N ALA A 176 -9.83 16.01 0.49
CA ALA A 176 -8.63 16.53 1.13
C ALA A 176 -7.63 15.39 1.46
N GLY A 177 -8.14 14.20 1.80
CA GLY A 177 -7.35 12.98 1.91
C GLY A 177 -6.72 12.57 0.58
N GLU A 178 -7.48 12.63 -0.50
CA GLU A 178 -6.99 12.32 -1.86
C GLU A 178 -5.88 13.28 -2.30
N GLN A 179 -6.05 14.58 -2.02
CA GLN A 179 -5.01 15.57 -2.29
C GLN A 179 -3.72 15.29 -1.48
N ARG A 180 -3.83 15.00 -0.19
CA ARG A 180 -2.66 14.62 0.64
C ARG A 180 -1.97 13.36 0.12
N PHE A 181 -2.73 12.37 -0.35
CA PHE A 181 -2.19 11.16 -0.97
C PHE A 181 -1.38 11.52 -2.22
N LEU A 182 -1.93 12.30 -3.13
CA LEU A 182 -1.25 12.75 -4.36
C LEU A 182 0.00 13.58 -4.05
N GLU A 183 -0.03 14.46 -3.06
CA GLU A 183 1.12 15.25 -2.63
C GLU A 183 2.26 14.36 -2.08
N ALA A 184 1.92 13.34 -1.29
CA ALA A 184 2.90 12.37 -0.78
C ALA A 184 3.48 11.51 -1.92
N VAL A 185 2.62 11.05 -2.84
CA VAL A 185 3.02 10.31 -4.04
C VAL A 185 4.00 11.14 -4.87
N GLU A 186 3.70 12.41 -5.15
CA GLU A 186 4.58 13.26 -5.96
C GLU A 186 5.96 13.44 -5.31
N GLN A 187 6.00 13.64 -3.99
CA GLN A 187 7.24 13.84 -3.25
C GLN A 187 8.11 12.57 -3.16
N LEU A 188 7.47 11.39 -3.09
CA LEU A 188 8.18 10.11 -2.93
C LEU A 188 8.29 9.31 -4.24
N PHE A 189 7.71 9.78 -5.34
CA PHE A 189 7.64 9.06 -6.63
C PHE A 189 8.99 8.47 -7.07
N TRP A 190 10.04 9.29 -7.05
CA TRP A 190 11.38 8.90 -7.51
C TRP A 190 12.09 7.89 -6.60
N ARG A 191 11.53 7.64 -5.41
CA ARG A 191 11.96 6.58 -4.48
C ARG A 191 10.99 5.39 -4.47
N GLY A 192 9.92 5.41 -5.27
CA GLY A 192 8.89 4.37 -5.31
C GLY A 192 9.43 2.98 -5.59
N TRP A 193 10.50 2.86 -6.40
CA TRP A 193 11.19 1.59 -6.69
C TRP A 193 11.71 0.88 -5.43
N GLN A 194 11.97 1.60 -4.33
CA GLN A 194 12.43 1.04 -3.05
C GLN A 194 11.37 0.16 -2.38
N LEU A 195 10.09 0.36 -2.73
CA LEU A 195 8.97 -0.39 -2.20
C LEU A 195 8.86 -1.80 -2.79
N GLY A 196 9.61 -2.11 -3.84
CA GLY A 196 9.45 -3.34 -4.60
C GLY A 196 8.32 -3.25 -5.63
N SER A 197 7.93 -4.39 -6.18
CA SER A 197 6.99 -4.53 -7.29
C SER A 197 6.24 -5.85 -7.19
N ASN A 198 5.28 -6.07 -8.08
CA ASN A 198 4.63 -7.38 -8.21
C ASN A 198 5.66 -8.47 -8.57
N PRO A 199 5.42 -9.75 -8.22
CA PRO A 199 6.36 -10.85 -8.47
C PRO A 199 6.73 -11.06 -9.94
N GLU A 200 5.86 -10.63 -10.86
CA GLU A 200 6.08 -10.74 -12.31
C GLU A 200 7.11 -9.73 -12.84
N ILE A 201 7.39 -8.68 -12.07
CA ILE A 201 8.40 -7.67 -12.41
C ILE A 201 9.73 -8.12 -11.82
N GLN A 202 10.72 -8.35 -12.69
CA GLN A 202 12.04 -8.81 -12.23
C GLN A 202 12.76 -7.75 -11.39
N THR A 203 12.73 -6.49 -11.83
CA THR A 203 13.37 -5.36 -11.15
C THR A 203 12.43 -4.18 -11.10
N ALA A 204 12.16 -3.67 -9.89
CA ALA A 204 11.33 -2.48 -9.72
C ALA A 204 11.96 -1.27 -10.42
N THR A 205 11.16 -0.56 -11.22
CA THR A 205 11.58 0.65 -11.95
C THR A 205 10.84 1.88 -11.42
N THR A 206 11.07 3.05 -12.02
CA THR A 206 10.33 4.28 -11.69
C THR A 206 8.83 4.15 -11.98
N VAL A 207 8.44 3.32 -12.96
CA VAL A 207 7.04 3.13 -13.36
C VAL A 207 6.45 1.78 -12.98
N HIS A 208 7.28 0.78 -12.69
CA HIS A 208 6.85 -0.53 -12.21
C HIS A 208 7.27 -0.74 -10.75
N ASN A 209 6.42 -0.30 -9.82
CA ASN A 209 6.61 -0.48 -8.39
C ASN A 209 5.27 -0.36 -7.66
N HIS A 210 5.26 -0.72 -6.37
CA HIS A 210 4.02 -0.69 -5.57
C HIS A 210 3.41 0.71 -5.42
N LEU A 211 4.18 1.80 -5.50
CA LEU A 211 3.63 3.16 -5.45
C LEU A 211 2.79 3.44 -6.70
N THR A 212 3.33 3.16 -7.89
CA THR A 212 2.61 3.41 -9.15
C THR A 212 1.43 2.45 -9.31
N SER A 213 1.59 1.18 -8.93
CA SER A 213 0.49 0.21 -8.87
C SER A 213 -0.63 0.67 -7.92
N GLY A 214 -0.30 1.21 -6.75
CA GLY A 214 -1.30 1.73 -5.81
C GLY A 214 -2.08 2.93 -6.35
N VAL A 215 -1.39 3.88 -6.99
CA VAL A 215 -2.04 5.03 -7.65
C VAL A 215 -2.97 4.57 -8.78
N MET A 216 -2.47 3.68 -9.66
CA MET A 216 -3.25 3.17 -10.78
C MET A 216 -4.47 2.36 -10.31
N LYS A 217 -4.32 1.54 -9.26
CA LYS A 217 -5.45 0.80 -8.67
C LYS A 217 -6.50 1.75 -8.11
N TYR A 218 -6.10 2.70 -7.25
CA TYR A 218 -7.04 3.61 -6.57
C TYR A 218 -7.90 4.43 -7.55
N PHE A 219 -7.29 5.02 -8.56
CA PHE A 219 -8.01 5.79 -9.57
C PHE A 219 -8.67 4.91 -10.64
N GLY A 220 -8.06 3.77 -10.97
CA GLY A 220 -8.55 2.86 -12.00
C GLY A 220 -9.81 2.11 -11.61
N ASP A 221 -9.87 1.58 -10.38
CA ASP A 221 -11.03 0.84 -9.86
C ASP A 221 -12.31 1.70 -9.80
N SER A 222 -12.13 3.02 -9.67
CA SER A 222 -13.23 4.00 -9.68
C SER A 222 -13.42 4.71 -11.03
N PHE A 223 -12.64 4.38 -12.07
CA PHE A 223 -12.60 5.04 -13.37
C PHE A 223 -12.35 6.57 -13.31
N ARG A 224 -11.70 7.05 -12.23
CA ARG A 224 -11.41 8.47 -12.00
C ARG A 224 -9.95 8.80 -12.33
N TYR A 225 -9.57 8.61 -13.59
CA TYR A 225 -8.18 8.82 -14.03
C TYR A 225 -7.71 10.29 -14.05
N GLY A 226 -8.60 11.27 -13.90
CA GLY A 226 -8.26 12.71 -13.99
C GLY A 226 -7.08 13.13 -13.10
N PRO A 227 -7.12 12.89 -11.79
CA PRO A 227 -6.01 13.25 -10.91
C PRO A 227 -4.70 12.51 -11.22
N ALA A 228 -4.77 11.24 -11.65
CA ALA A 228 -3.60 10.48 -12.08
C ALA A 228 -2.97 11.07 -13.35
N ILE A 229 -3.79 11.52 -14.31
CA ILE A 229 -3.32 12.20 -15.53
C ILE A 229 -2.56 13.47 -15.16
N GLU A 230 -3.13 14.33 -14.31
CA GLU A 230 -2.46 15.58 -13.89
C GLU A 230 -1.11 15.32 -13.21
N LEU A 231 -1.07 14.33 -12.31
CA LEU A 231 0.15 13.89 -11.65
C LEU A 231 1.21 13.42 -12.66
N TYR A 232 0.85 12.49 -13.55
CA TYR A 232 1.81 11.91 -14.49
C TYR A 232 2.22 12.86 -15.61
N GLU A 233 1.36 13.79 -16.04
CA GLU A 233 1.75 14.89 -16.94
C GLU A 233 2.85 15.75 -16.34
N LYS A 234 2.78 16.03 -15.03
CA LYS A 234 3.80 16.78 -14.31
C LYS A 234 5.11 15.99 -14.22
N LEU A 235 5.04 14.72 -13.82
CA LEU A 235 6.21 13.85 -13.61
C LEU A 235 6.92 13.48 -14.92
N ARG A 236 6.18 13.25 -16.01
CA ARG A 236 6.70 12.96 -17.35
C ARG A 236 7.67 14.01 -17.89
N LYS A 237 7.55 15.26 -17.41
CA LYS A 237 8.51 16.33 -17.78
C LYS A 237 9.95 16.00 -17.39
N LYS A 238 10.15 15.17 -16.35
CA LYS A 238 11.47 14.75 -15.87
C LYS A 238 11.94 13.45 -16.52
N ASP A 239 11.04 12.50 -16.72
CA ASP A 239 11.35 11.17 -17.26
C ASP A 239 10.26 10.73 -18.25
N PRO A 240 10.59 10.54 -19.55
CA PRO A 240 9.65 10.05 -20.55
C PRO A 240 9.04 8.69 -20.22
N GLU A 241 9.66 7.87 -19.35
CA GLU A 241 9.13 6.55 -19.01
C GLU A 241 7.77 6.62 -18.34
N VAL A 242 7.56 7.69 -17.55
CA VAL A 242 6.27 8.00 -16.91
C VAL A 242 5.14 8.16 -17.93
N GLY A 243 5.48 8.40 -19.20
CA GLY A 243 4.57 8.32 -20.33
C GLY A 243 3.75 7.02 -20.39
N ALA A 244 4.28 5.90 -19.90
CA ALA A 244 3.55 4.64 -19.84
C ALA A 244 2.33 4.74 -18.91
N LEU A 245 2.52 5.26 -17.70
CA LEU A 245 1.46 5.48 -16.71
C LEU A 245 0.44 6.53 -17.18
N LEU A 246 0.94 7.60 -17.81
CA LEU A 246 0.09 8.64 -18.38
C LEU A 246 -0.77 8.10 -19.52
N ALA A 247 -0.18 7.34 -20.44
CA ALA A 247 -0.90 6.73 -21.56
C ALA A 247 -1.96 5.73 -21.08
N GLN A 248 -1.64 4.88 -20.10
CA GLN A 248 -2.62 4.00 -19.46
C GLN A 248 -3.78 4.78 -18.84
N SER A 249 -3.48 5.89 -18.16
CA SER A 249 -4.50 6.74 -17.55
C SER A 249 -5.41 7.40 -18.60
N PHE A 250 -4.86 7.85 -19.73
CA PHE A 250 -5.65 8.36 -20.85
C PHE A 250 -6.51 7.29 -21.50
N ILE A 251 -5.99 6.07 -21.69
CA ILE A 251 -6.77 4.94 -22.21
C ILE A 251 -7.94 4.64 -21.27
N GLY A 252 -7.70 4.56 -19.96
CA GLY A 252 -8.74 4.36 -18.96
C GLY A 252 -9.81 5.46 -18.92
N GLN A 253 -9.48 6.67 -19.38
CA GLN A 253 -10.43 7.79 -19.55
C GLN A 253 -11.03 7.88 -20.96
N ASN A 254 -10.86 6.86 -21.82
CA ASN A 254 -11.28 6.84 -23.22
C ASN A 254 -10.70 8.00 -24.07
N GLN A 255 -9.53 8.53 -23.70
CA GLN A 255 -8.80 9.58 -24.44
C GLN A 255 -7.66 8.98 -25.27
N GLU A 256 -7.98 7.96 -26.08
CA GLU A 256 -7.02 7.12 -26.80
C GLU A 256 -6.08 7.91 -27.73
N MET A 257 -6.59 8.94 -28.42
CA MET A 257 -5.77 9.79 -29.28
C MET A 257 -4.67 10.52 -28.52
N LYS A 258 -4.93 10.91 -27.26
CA LYS A 258 -3.91 11.51 -26.40
C LYS A 258 -2.91 10.46 -25.94
N ALA A 259 -3.38 9.27 -25.57
CA ALA A 259 -2.50 8.15 -25.19
C ALA A 259 -1.51 7.79 -26.31
N VAL A 260 -2.00 7.60 -27.54
CA VAL A 260 -1.16 7.30 -28.71
C VAL A 260 -0.15 8.42 -28.97
N LYS A 261 -0.56 9.69 -28.82
CA LYS A 261 0.36 10.82 -28.97
C LYS A 261 1.46 10.81 -27.91
N VAL A 262 1.12 10.57 -26.65
CA VAL A 262 2.08 10.43 -25.55
C VAL A 262 3.08 9.30 -25.84
N LEU A 263 2.58 8.11 -26.19
CA LEU A 263 3.42 6.96 -26.53
C LEU A 263 4.35 7.27 -27.70
N ASN A 264 3.84 7.91 -28.76
CA ASN A 264 4.66 8.27 -29.92
C ASN A 264 5.77 9.25 -29.56
N ASP A 265 5.45 10.29 -28.79
CA ASP A 265 6.41 11.31 -28.38
C ASP A 265 7.48 10.73 -27.45
N ASP A 266 7.10 9.85 -26.52
CA ASP A 266 8.03 9.28 -25.54
C ASP A 266 8.87 8.14 -26.12
N LEU A 267 8.30 7.28 -26.98
CA LEU A 267 9.06 6.23 -27.67
C LEU A 267 10.08 6.81 -28.68
N LYS A 268 9.85 8.00 -29.22
CA LYS A 268 10.90 8.69 -30.00
C LYS A 268 12.11 9.08 -29.15
N ARG A 269 11.90 9.33 -27.84
CA ARG A 269 12.95 9.71 -26.89
C ARG A 269 13.57 8.49 -26.22
N MET A 270 12.78 7.45 -25.98
CA MET A 270 13.21 6.20 -25.35
C MET A 270 12.66 4.98 -26.11
N PRO A 271 13.24 4.66 -27.28
CA PRO A 271 12.71 3.61 -28.15
C PRO A 271 12.68 2.22 -27.52
N MET A 272 13.58 1.95 -26.56
CA MET A 272 13.76 0.63 -25.94
C MET A 272 13.02 0.46 -24.61
N SER A 273 12.22 1.44 -24.17
CA SER A 273 11.45 1.29 -22.93
C SER A 273 10.35 0.27 -23.11
N TYR A 274 10.52 -0.90 -22.51
CA TYR A 274 9.53 -1.97 -22.56
C TYR A 274 8.21 -1.55 -21.91
N SER A 275 8.24 -0.67 -20.90
CA SER A 275 7.04 -0.12 -20.27
C SER A 275 6.17 0.64 -21.27
N LEU A 276 6.77 1.55 -22.07
CA LEU A 276 6.05 2.27 -23.12
C LEU A 276 5.58 1.34 -24.23
N LEU A 277 6.44 0.40 -24.66
CA LEU A 277 6.09 -0.58 -25.69
C LEU A 277 4.92 -1.47 -25.26
N HIS A 278 4.89 -1.93 -24.02
CA HIS A 278 3.82 -2.77 -23.49
C HIS A 278 2.47 -2.07 -23.52
N VAL A 279 2.40 -0.80 -23.12
CA VAL A 279 1.16 -0.02 -23.20
C VAL A 279 0.70 0.13 -24.65
N GLN A 280 1.62 0.34 -25.59
CA GLN A 280 1.28 0.40 -27.01
C GLN A 280 0.80 -0.95 -27.55
N ILE A 281 1.46 -2.05 -27.16
CA ILE A 281 1.08 -3.41 -27.55
C ILE A 281 -0.33 -3.72 -27.05
N ASP A 282 -0.61 -3.49 -25.76
CA ASP A 282 -1.93 -3.77 -25.19
C ASP A 282 -3.03 -2.92 -25.84
N PHE A 283 -2.74 -1.66 -26.16
CA PHE A 283 -3.68 -0.82 -26.91
C PHE A 283 -3.95 -1.35 -28.34
N LEU A 284 -2.91 -1.77 -29.06
CA LEU A 284 -3.08 -2.35 -30.40
C LEU A 284 -3.88 -3.66 -30.36
N ARG A 285 -3.60 -4.52 -29.37
CA ARG A 285 -4.36 -5.74 -29.12
C ARG A 285 -5.83 -5.45 -28.87
N SER A 286 -6.15 -4.45 -28.03
CA SER A 286 -7.54 -4.05 -27.78
C SER A 286 -8.27 -3.50 -29.01
N LYS A 287 -7.54 -3.13 -30.07
CA LYS A 287 -8.08 -2.68 -31.36
C LYS A 287 -8.11 -3.78 -32.44
N GLY A 288 -7.60 -4.97 -32.14
CA GLY A 288 -7.47 -6.06 -33.11
C GLY A 288 -6.29 -5.90 -34.09
N GLU A 289 -5.39 -4.95 -33.84
CA GLU A 289 -4.21 -4.68 -34.68
C GLU A 289 -3.03 -5.60 -34.33
N TYR A 290 -3.28 -6.91 -34.37
CA TYR A 290 -2.36 -7.92 -33.83
C TYR A 290 -1.03 -8.01 -34.59
N GLU A 291 -1.03 -7.77 -35.90
CA GLU A 291 0.20 -7.76 -36.71
C GLU A 291 1.18 -6.65 -36.29
N MET A 292 0.64 -5.48 -35.91
CA MET A 292 1.46 -4.38 -35.38
C MET A 292 1.91 -4.69 -33.95
N ALA A 293 1.02 -5.23 -33.13
CA ALA A 293 1.33 -5.67 -31.77
C ALA A 293 2.47 -6.69 -31.77
N LEU A 294 2.45 -7.67 -32.68
CA LEU A 294 3.47 -8.72 -32.79
C LEU A 294 4.85 -8.16 -33.12
N LYS A 295 4.92 -7.19 -34.04
CA LYS A 295 6.20 -6.53 -34.39
C LYS A 295 6.80 -5.82 -33.19
N LEU A 296 5.98 -5.11 -32.42
CA LEU A 296 6.42 -4.40 -31.21
C LEU A 296 6.79 -5.37 -30.08
N ALA A 297 6.02 -6.46 -29.89
CA ALA A 297 6.31 -7.45 -28.87
C ALA A 297 7.65 -8.17 -29.14
N LYS A 298 7.90 -8.58 -30.39
CA LYS A 298 9.21 -9.11 -30.80
C LYS A 298 10.34 -8.11 -30.56
N PHE A 299 10.08 -6.83 -30.85
CA PHE A 299 11.07 -5.77 -30.59
C PHE A 299 11.33 -5.58 -29.09
N ALA A 300 10.30 -5.61 -28.23
CA ALA A 300 10.45 -5.51 -26.79
C ALA A 300 11.26 -6.67 -26.19
N VAL A 301 11.01 -7.90 -26.65
CA VAL A 301 11.81 -9.08 -26.27
C VAL A 301 13.26 -8.93 -26.73
N ASN A 302 13.49 -8.51 -27.97
CA ASN A 302 14.84 -8.34 -28.50
C ASN A 302 15.66 -7.28 -27.75
N THR A 303 15.02 -6.21 -27.25
CA THR A 303 15.71 -5.14 -26.52
C THR A 303 15.82 -5.41 -25.02
N THR A 304 14.88 -6.18 -24.45
CA THR A 304 14.84 -6.49 -23.00
C THR A 304 14.55 -7.98 -22.76
N PRO A 305 15.44 -8.90 -23.19
CA PRO A 305 15.18 -10.34 -23.14
C PRO A 305 15.26 -10.94 -21.73
N SER A 306 15.84 -10.22 -20.75
CA SER A 306 15.90 -10.67 -19.37
C SER A 306 14.57 -10.51 -18.63
N GLU A 307 13.74 -9.56 -19.05
CA GLU A 307 12.48 -9.24 -18.38
C GLU A 307 11.40 -10.25 -18.78
N PHE A 308 10.90 -11.01 -17.81
CA PHE A 308 9.89 -12.05 -18.04
C PHE A 308 8.63 -11.49 -18.73
N LEU A 309 8.20 -10.27 -18.36
CA LEU A 309 6.99 -9.70 -18.93
C LEU A 309 7.05 -9.45 -20.43
N THR A 310 8.24 -9.24 -21.02
CA THR A 310 8.34 -9.03 -22.48
C THR A 310 8.00 -10.31 -23.22
N TRP A 311 8.47 -11.46 -22.71
CA TRP A 311 8.13 -12.79 -23.21
C TRP A 311 6.66 -13.10 -23.00
N SER A 312 6.15 -12.91 -21.78
CA SER A 312 4.72 -13.09 -21.49
C SER A 312 3.83 -12.29 -22.45
N LYS A 313 4.18 -11.03 -22.69
CA LYS A 313 3.45 -10.15 -23.63
C LYS A 313 3.52 -10.66 -25.07
N LEU A 314 4.66 -11.18 -25.51
CA LEU A 314 4.82 -11.78 -26.84
C LEU A 314 3.95 -13.04 -26.99
N THR A 315 3.95 -13.91 -25.97
CA THR A 315 3.12 -15.11 -25.93
C THR A 315 1.62 -14.77 -25.99
N GLU A 316 1.17 -13.76 -25.25
CA GLU A 316 -0.19 -13.24 -25.32
C GLU A 316 -0.58 -12.82 -26.75
N VAL A 317 0.31 -12.13 -27.47
CA VAL A 317 0.04 -11.73 -28.87
C VAL A 317 -0.02 -12.93 -29.81
N TYR A 318 0.82 -13.95 -29.61
CA TYR A 318 0.74 -15.19 -30.42
C TYR A 318 -0.58 -15.94 -30.21
N ILE A 319 -1.10 -15.94 -28.98
CA ILE A 319 -2.41 -16.52 -28.66
C ILE A 319 -3.52 -15.76 -29.41
N ASP A 320 -3.48 -14.43 -29.41
CA ASP A 320 -4.49 -13.59 -30.09
C ASP A 320 -4.58 -13.85 -31.61
N ILE A 321 -3.47 -14.21 -32.26
CA ILE A 321 -3.41 -14.55 -33.69
C ILE A 321 -3.60 -16.05 -33.99
N GLY A 322 -3.73 -16.90 -32.95
CA GLY A 322 -3.88 -18.35 -33.10
C GLY A 322 -2.62 -19.10 -33.49
N ASP A 323 -1.43 -18.51 -33.31
CA ASP A 323 -0.14 -19.13 -33.63
C ASP A 323 0.42 -19.91 -32.43
N TYR A 324 -0.23 -21.03 -32.10
CA TYR A 324 0.14 -21.86 -30.96
C TYR A 324 1.49 -22.57 -31.10
N LYS A 325 2.07 -22.61 -32.30
CA LYS A 325 3.40 -23.19 -32.49
C LYS A 325 4.46 -22.33 -31.81
N ASN A 326 4.40 -21.02 -32.02
CA ASN A 326 5.34 -20.09 -31.41
C ASN A 326 5.08 -19.88 -29.91
N VAL A 327 3.85 -20.09 -29.43
CA VAL A 327 3.53 -20.10 -27.99
C VAL A 327 4.32 -21.16 -27.19
N ILE A 328 4.63 -22.31 -27.81
CA ILE A 328 5.31 -23.43 -27.12
C ILE A 328 6.84 -23.28 -27.18
N HIS A 329 7.35 -22.44 -28.10
CA HIS A 329 8.78 -22.30 -28.35
C HIS A 329 9.44 -21.15 -27.59
N ASP A 330 8.65 -20.14 -27.20
CA ASP A 330 9.09 -18.92 -26.50
C ASP A 330 8.67 -18.96 -25.02
#